data_AF-A0AAV0NDG5-F1
#
_entry.id   AF-A0AAV0NDG5-F1
#
_cell.length_a   1.000
_cell.length_b   1.000
_cell.length_c   1.000
_cell.angle_alpha   90.00
_cell.angle_beta   90.00
_cell.angle_gamma   90.00
#
_symmetry.space_group_name_H-M   'P 1'
#
loop_
_entity.id
_entity.type
_entity.pdbx_description
1 polymer ?
#
loop_
_entity_poly.entity_id
_entity_poly.type
_entity_poly.pdbx_seq_one_letter_code
_entity_poly.pdbx_strand_id
1 'polypeptide(L)'
;MLTNEVKSSTGDEEAIIADKLRLVDTVQRLGIGYHFELEIEKSLEKVHDMGEDLFTNMDYKGTDLHHAALRFRLLRQQGFPTSQDGFRKLKNNEGKFKEWVSRDRQGLLSLYEASHLAFNGEDILEEALNFATKNLKSSSIHPHKADTISLQKQIDFALRFPAWKCVPRSLARHSIDFYSEDASQNQKLLTFAKMDFNIVQNLHQQELYEISG
;
A
#
# COMPACT_ATOMS: atom_id res chain seq x y z
N MET A 1 -13.76 -16.79 -3.96
CA MET A 1 -12.74 -16.70 -2.88
C MET A 1 -12.90 -15.44 -2.01
N LEU A 2 -13.96 -14.63 -2.21
CA LEU A 2 -14.18 -13.35 -1.53
C LEU A 2 -15.65 -13.20 -1.12
N THR A 3 -16.19 -14.13 -0.35
CA THR A 3 -17.51 -13.95 0.28
C THR A 3 -17.51 -14.66 1.62
N ASN A 4 -17.29 -13.91 2.70
CA ASN A 4 -17.77 -14.32 4.01
C ASN A 4 -18.70 -13.23 4.51
N GLU A 5 -19.98 -13.58 4.62
CA GLU A 5 -20.94 -12.90 5.47
C GLU A 5 -20.80 -13.49 6.87
N VAL A 6 -20.36 -12.68 7.83
CA VAL A 6 -20.58 -12.92 9.26
C VAL A 6 -20.86 -11.55 9.87
N LYS A 7 -22.04 -11.40 10.49
CA LYS A 7 -22.36 -10.22 11.32
C LYS A 7 -21.47 -10.30 12.56
N SER A 8 -20.63 -9.28 12.79
CA SER A 8 -19.63 -9.32 13.86
C SER A 8 -19.50 -7.99 14.57
N SER A 9 -18.96 -8.02 15.78
CA SER A 9 -18.72 -6.83 16.60
C SER A 9 -17.77 -5.84 15.90
N THR A 10 -17.80 -4.56 16.26
CA THR A 10 -17.03 -3.50 15.58
C THR A 10 -15.52 -3.79 15.48
N GLY A 11 -14.94 -4.52 16.43
CA GLY A 11 -13.52 -4.90 16.39
C GLY A 11 -13.18 -6.02 15.39
N ASP A 12 -14.14 -6.89 15.07
CA ASP A 12 -13.94 -7.93 14.07
C ASP A 12 -14.09 -7.39 12.65
N GLU A 13 -14.95 -6.38 12.47
CA GLU A 13 -15.17 -5.73 11.18
C GLU A 13 -13.94 -4.96 10.70
N GLU A 14 -13.26 -4.22 11.59
CA GLU A 14 -12.01 -3.52 11.26
C GLU A 14 -10.90 -4.48 10.81
N ALA A 15 -10.74 -5.61 11.50
CA ALA A 15 -9.76 -6.64 11.14
C ALA A 15 -10.07 -7.26 9.77
N ILE A 16 -11.35 -7.52 9.47
CA ILE A 16 -11.78 -8.02 8.16
C ILE A 16 -11.48 -7.01 7.06
N ILE A 17 -11.73 -5.72 7.30
CA ILE A 17 -11.43 -4.64 6.35
C ILE A 17 -9.92 -4.55 6.09
N ALA A 18 -9.11 -4.58 7.16
CA ALA A 18 -7.65 -4.58 7.09
C ALA A 18 -7.12 -5.73 6.22
N ASP A 19 -7.58 -6.95 6.48
CA ASP A 19 -7.20 -8.13 5.70
C ASP A 19 -7.60 -8.02 4.23
N LYS A 20 -8.77 -7.44 3.97
CA LYS A 20 -9.28 -7.25 2.61
C LYS A 20 -8.48 -6.21 1.84
N LEU A 21 -8.12 -5.09 2.47
CA LEU A 21 -7.25 -4.07 1.88
C LEU A 21 -5.84 -4.63 1.61
N ARG A 22 -5.29 -5.41 2.53
CA ARG A 22 -4.00 -6.10 2.34
C ARG A 22 -4.04 -7.04 1.14
N LEU A 23 -5.12 -7.81 0.99
CA LEU A 23 -5.27 -8.71 -0.15
C LEU A 23 -5.39 -7.94 -1.47
N VAL A 24 -6.19 -6.87 -1.51
CA VAL A 24 -6.30 -5.96 -2.68
C VAL A 24 -4.93 -5.41 -3.06
N ASP A 25 -4.17 -4.89 -2.10
CA ASP A 25 -2.83 -4.37 -2.33
C ASP A 25 -1.89 -5.43 -2.89
N THR A 26 -1.95 -6.64 -2.32
CA THR A 26 -1.11 -7.76 -2.74
C THR A 26 -1.41 -8.16 -4.19
N VAL A 27 -2.69 -8.31 -4.59
CA VAL A 27 -3.02 -8.68 -5.98
C VAL A 27 -2.64 -7.59 -6.97
N GLN A 28 -2.81 -6.31 -6.61
CA GLN A 28 -2.39 -5.19 -7.47
C GLN A 28 -0.87 -5.14 -7.61
N ARG A 29 -0.12 -5.24 -6.50
CA ARG A 29 1.35 -5.24 -6.52
C ARG A 29 1.93 -6.43 -7.25
N LEU A 30 1.33 -7.61 -7.13
CA LEU A 30 1.74 -8.81 -7.88
C LEU A 30 1.46 -8.71 -9.39
N GLY A 31 0.84 -7.62 -9.85
CA GLY A 31 0.58 -7.39 -11.27
C GLY A 31 -0.55 -8.24 -11.83
N ILE A 32 -1.38 -8.83 -10.97
CA ILE A 32 -2.52 -9.70 -11.34
C ILE A 32 -3.87 -9.07 -11.02
N GLY A 33 -3.90 -7.81 -10.58
CA GLY A 33 -5.14 -7.11 -10.22
C GLY A 33 -6.16 -7.04 -11.36
N TYR A 34 -5.70 -7.05 -12.61
CA TYR A 34 -6.56 -7.02 -13.80
C TYR A 34 -7.43 -8.29 -13.97
N HIS A 35 -7.11 -9.39 -13.28
CA HIS A 35 -7.96 -10.58 -13.23
C HIS A 35 -9.10 -10.46 -12.19
N PHE A 36 -9.05 -9.43 -11.35
CA PHE A 36 -9.93 -9.26 -10.17
C PHE A 36 -10.55 -7.86 -10.10
N GLU A 37 -10.68 -7.16 -11.24
CA GLU A 37 -11.10 -5.74 -11.26
C GLU A 37 -12.45 -5.55 -10.57
N LEU A 38 -13.45 -6.39 -10.89
CA LEU A 38 -14.78 -6.33 -10.30
C LEU A 38 -14.76 -6.63 -8.79
N GLU A 39 -13.94 -7.59 -8.36
CA GLU A 39 -13.80 -7.92 -6.95
C GLU A 39 -13.11 -6.80 -6.18
N ILE A 40 -12.09 -6.18 -6.76
CA ILE A 40 -11.37 -5.04 -6.17
C ILE A 40 -12.32 -3.84 -6.04
N GLU A 41 -13.04 -3.50 -7.11
CA GLU A 41 -14.00 -2.40 -7.14
C GLU A 41 -15.07 -2.58 -6.05
N LYS A 42 -15.78 -3.72 -6.04
CA LYS A 42 -16.80 -4.03 -5.01
C LYS A 42 -16.23 -4.06 -3.61
N SER A 43 -14.95 -4.40 -3.46
CA SER A 43 -14.29 -4.42 -2.17
C SER A 43 -14.06 -3.01 -1.65
N LEU A 44 -13.57 -2.13 -2.51
CA LEU A 44 -13.25 -0.75 -2.15
C LEU A 44 -14.48 0.15 -2.06
N GLU A 45 -15.52 -0.11 -2.86
CA GLU A 45 -16.83 0.54 -2.74
C GLU A 45 -17.42 0.33 -1.34
N LYS A 46 -17.44 -0.93 -0.85
CA LYS A 46 -17.88 -1.23 0.53
C LYS A 46 -17.08 -0.48 1.58
N VAL A 47 -15.75 -0.42 1.40
CA VAL A 47 -14.86 0.28 2.33
C VAL A 47 -15.08 1.79 2.29
N HIS A 48 -15.40 2.36 1.12
CA HIS A 48 -15.75 3.76 0.97
C HIS A 48 -17.09 4.09 1.65
N ASP A 49 -18.11 3.28 1.39
CA ASP A 49 -19.49 3.51 1.87
C ASP A 49 -19.64 3.39 3.38
N MET A 50 -18.73 2.68 4.04
CA MET A 50 -18.67 2.65 5.51
C MET A 50 -18.46 4.06 6.11
N GLY A 51 -17.93 5.02 5.35
CA GLY A 51 -17.87 6.44 5.76
C GLY A 51 -17.02 6.73 7.00
N GLU A 52 -16.28 5.73 7.48
CA GLU A 52 -15.47 5.85 8.68
C GLU A 52 -14.28 6.78 8.47
N ASP A 53 -13.99 7.55 9.51
CA ASP A 53 -12.83 8.41 9.54
C ASP A 53 -11.56 7.56 9.59
N LEU A 54 -10.83 7.59 8.47
CA LEU A 54 -9.63 6.80 8.17
C LEU A 54 -8.57 6.81 9.28
N PHE A 55 -8.57 7.86 10.12
CA PHE A 55 -7.54 8.12 11.13
C PHE A 55 -8.16 8.27 12.53
N THR A 56 -9.24 7.54 12.84
CA THR A 56 -9.82 7.51 14.19
C THR A 56 -8.84 6.91 15.19
N ASN A 57 -8.72 7.50 16.39
CA ASN A 57 -7.86 7.01 17.49
C ASN A 57 -6.36 6.81 17.21
N MET A 58 -5.79 7.56 16.25
CA MET A 58 -4.35 7.49 15.91
C MET A 58 -3.43 7.90 17.07
N ASP A 59 -2.94 6.90 17.80
CA ASP A 59 -1.82 6.98 18.73
C ASP A 59 -0.92 5.74 18.62
N TYR A 60 0.22 5.73 19.33
CA TYR A 60 1.19 4.63 19.29
C TYR A 60 0.63 3.26 19.74
N LYS A 61 -0.53 3.23 20.41
CA LYS A 61 -1.13 2.02 21.01
C LYS A 61 -2.48 1.63 20.38
N GLY A 62 -3.12 2.49 19.60
CA GLY A 62 -4.55 2.42 19.33
C GLY A 62 -4.95 2.26 17.86
N THR A 63 -4.07 2.52 16.88
CA THR A 63 -4.42 2.36 15.46
C THR A 63 -3.18 2.19 14.59
N ASP A 64 -3.28 1.37 13.55
CA ASP A 64 -2.20 1.11 12.62
C ASP A 64 -2.19 2.15 11.47
N LEU A 65 -1.20 3.05 11.51
CA LEU A 65 -0.93 4.04 10.46
C LEU A 65 -0.79 3.38 9.08
N HIS A 66 -0.27 2.15 9.03
CA HIS A 66 -0.19 1.36 7.81
C HIS A 66 -1.58 1.19 7.17
N HIS A 67 -2.56 0.72 7.94
CA HIS A 67 -3.90 0.44 7.43
C HIS A 67 -4.63 1.72 7.00
N ALA A 68 -4.50 2.81 7.78
CA ALA A 68 -5.11 4.10 7.44
C ALA A 68 -4.55 4.67 6.12
N ALA A 69 -3.22 4.71 5.98
CA ALA A 69 -2.57 5.19 4.77
C ALA A 69 -2.81 4.25 3.57
N LEU A 70 -2.86 2.93 3.80
CA LEU A 70 -3.18 1.94 2.79
C LEU A 70 -4.61 2.12 2.25
N ARG A 71 -5.60 2.27 3.16
CA ARG A 71 -7.00 2.53 2.79
C ARG A 71 -7.11 3.78 1.95
N PHE A 72 -6.48 4.88 2.39
CA PHE A 72 -6.43 6.13 1.62
C PHE A 72 -5.86 5.91 0.21
N ARG A 73 -4.70 5.27 0.12
CA ARG A 73 -4.03 5.03 -1.16
C ARG A 73 -4.91 4.21 -2.11
N LEU A 74 -5.46 3.09 -1.65
CA LEU A 74 -6.24 2.18 -2.51
C LEU A 74 -7.54 2.84 -2.99
N LEU A 75 -8.25 3.56 -2.11
CA LEU A 75 -9.45 4.29 -2.49
C LEU A 75 -9.14 5.34 -3.56
N ARG A 76 -8.11 6.16 -3.35
CA ARG A 76 -7.75 7.20 -4.31
C ARG A 76 -7.20 6.63 -5.62
N GLN A 77 -6.46 5.51 -5.59
CA GLN A 77 -6.02 4.81 -6.80
C GLN A 77 -7.19 4.30 -7.66
N GLN A 78 -8.32 3.96 -7.05
CA GLN A 78 -9.53 3.54 -7.77
C GLN A 78 -10.48 4.71 -8.09
N GLY A 79 -10.06 5.96 -7.85
CA GLY A 79 -10.87 7.13 -8.19
C GLY A 79 -11.96 7.48 -7.18
N PHE A 80 -11.99 6.84 -6.00
CA PHE A 80 -12.91 7.24 -4.94
C PHE A 80 -12.51 8.61 -4.34
N PRO A 81 -13.43 9.57 -4.22
CA PRO A 81 -13.17 10.84 -3.57
C PRO A 81 -12.73 10.64 -2.12
N THR A 82 -11.47 10.93 -1.83
CA THR A 82 -10.89 10.72 -0.50
C THR A 82 -10.15 11.99 -0.08
N SER A 83 -10.50 12.56 1.07
CA SER A 83 -9.93 13.83 1.55
C SER A 83 -8.63 13.61 2.33
N GLN A 84 -7.65 14.52 2.15
CA GLN A 84 -6.42 14.56 2.96
C GLN A 84 -6.66 14.92 4.44
N ASP A 85 -7.86 15.39 4.80
CA ASP A 85 -8.15 15.96 6.11
C ASP A 85 -7.93 14.98 7.27
N GLY A 86 -8.08 13.68 7.02
CA GLY A 86 -7.78 12.65 8.00
C GLY A 86 -6.32 12.69 8.48
N PHE A 87 -5.37 13.04 7.62
CA PHE A 87 -3.95 13.14 7.97
C PHE A 87 -3.65 14.29 8.94
N ARG A 88 -4.55 15.27 9.14
CA ARG A 88 -4.39 16.32 10.17
C ARG A 88 -4.26 15.71 11.57
N LYS A 89 -4.87 14.55 11.81
CA LYS A 89 -4.80 13.85 13.10
C LYS A 89 -3.41 13.29 13.41
N LEU A 90 -2.55 13.19 12.40
CA LEU A 90 -1.14 12.84 12.58
C LEU A 90 -0.31 14.03 13.07
N LYS A 91 -0.86 15.25 13.07
CA LYS A 91 -0.19 16.46 13.53
C LYS A 91 -0.52 16.78 14.99
N ASN A 92 0.39 17.49 15.64
CA ASN A 92 0.21 18.07 16.97
C ASN A 92 -0.37 19.49 16.88
N ASN A 93 -0.57 20.13 18.03
CA ASN A 93 -1.12 21.50 18.11
C ASN A 93 -0.21 22.57 17.46
N GLU A 94 1.06 22.27 17.22
CA GLU A 94 1.99 23.15 16.49
C GLU A 94 1.94 22.93 14.97
N GLY A 95 1.07 22.03 14.48
CA GLY A 95 0.96 21.67 13.07
C GLY A 95 2.07 20.75 12.56
N LYS A 96 2.90 20.17 13.44
CA LYS A 96 3.97 19.23 13.08
C LYS A 96 3.51 17.79 13.26
N PHE A 97 4.02 16.86 12.45
CA PHE A 97 3.78 15.42 12.64
C PHE A 97 4.22 14.96 14.04
N LYS A 98 3.36 14.17 14.68
CA LYS A 98 3.59 13.58 16.00
C LYS A 98 4.82 12.66 15.95
N GLU A 99 5.61 12.63 17.02
CA GLU A 99 6.87 11.89 17.07
C GLU A 99 6.70 10.38 16.85
N TRP A 100 5.59 9.80 17.30
CA TRP A 100 5.36 8.36 17.13
C TRP A 100 5.22 7.95 15.65
N VAL A 101 4.81 8.87 14.77
CA VAL A 101 4.64 8.61 13.33
C VAL A 101 5.98 8.25 12.68
N SER A 102 7.09 8.84 13.12
CA SER A 102 8.41 8.48 12.59
C SER A 102 8.97 7.17 13.15
N ARG A 103 8.40 6.66 14.25
CA ARG A 103 8.82 5.40 14.88
C ARG A 103 8.12 4.19 14.25
N ASP A 104 6.90 4.37 13.74
CA ASP A 104 6.19 3.33 12.98
C ASP A 104 6.70 3.28 11.54
N ARG A 105 7.69 2.43 11.28
CA ARG A 105 8.36 2.35 9.98
C ARG A 105 7.47 1.78 8.87
N GLN A 106 6.60 0.83 9.19
CA GLN A 106 5.68 0.25 8.21
C GLN A 106 4.58 1.26 7.87
N GLY A 107 4.00 1.92 8.88
CA GLY A 107 3.06 3.01 8.69
C GLY A 107 3.67 4.18 7.93
N LEU A 108 4.93 4.53 8.21
CA LEU A 108 5.66 5.59 7.52
C LEU A 108 5.90 5.27 6.04
N LEU A 109 6.20 4.02 5.69
CA LEU A 109 6.29 3.57 4.30
C LEU A 109 4.95 3.72 3.58
N SER A 110 3.85 3.31 4.22
CA SER A 110 2.51 3.48 3.64
C SER A 110 2.08 4.94 3.53
N LEU A 111 2.44 5.78 4.50
CA LEU A 111 2.25 7.23 4.44
C LEU A 111 3.00 7.83 3.25
N TYR A 112 4.26 7.44 3.05
CA TYR A 112 5.07 7.86 1.90
C TYR A 112 4.39 7.51 0.58
N GLU A 113 3.93 6.27 0.42
CA GLU A 113 3.26 5.85 -0.80
C GLU A 113 1.92 6.55 -1.03
N ALA A 114 1.11 6.72 0.03
CA ALA A 114 -0.16 7.42 -0.01
C ALA A 114 0.00 8.90 -0.39
N SER A 115 1.04 9.56 0.14
CA SER A 115 1.30 10.99 -0.06
C SER A 115 1.70 11.32 -1.50
N HIS A 116 2.17 10.34 -2.27
CA HIS A 116 2.43 10.52 -3.70
C HIS A 116 1.16 10.66 -4.56
N LEU A 117 -0.02 10.42 -3.99
CA LEU A 117 -1.32 10.66 -4.63
C LEU A 117 -1.88 12.05 -4.33
N ALA A 118 -1.03 13.01 -3.93
CA ALA A 118 -1.43 14.39 -3.71
C ALA A 118 -1.82 15.07 -5.03
N PHE A 119 -2.95 15.78 -5.01
CA PHE A 119 -3.32 16.77 -6.01
C PHE A 119 -2.74 18.14 -5.66
N ASN A 120 -2.71 19.05 -6.64
CA ASN A 120 -2.29 20.43 -6.41
C ASN A 120 -3.18 21.10 -5.35
N GLY A 121 -2.56 21.73 -4.35
CA GLY A 121 -3.26 22.35 -3.22
C GLY A 121 -3.51 21.41 -2.03
N GLU A 122 -3.01 20.18 -2.08
CA GLU A 122 -3.06 19.25 -0.94
C GLU A 122 -1.82 19.34 -0.04
N ASP A 123 -1.70 20.47 0.65
CA ASP A 123 -0.54 20.81 1.48
C ASP A 123 -0.24 19.76 2.56
N ILE A 124 -1.26 19.09 3.13
CA ILE A 124 -1.05 18.09 4.18
C ILE A 124 -0.33 16.86 3.61
N LEU A 125 -0.70 16.44 2.40
CA LEU A 125 -0.03 15.32 1.73
C LEU A 125 1.35 15.71 1.23
N GLU A 126 1.56 16.94 0.77
CA GLU A 126 2.89 17.43 0.42
C GLU A 126 3.83 17.45 1.63
N GLU A 127 3.34 17.96 2.77
CA GLU A 127 4.06 17.90 4.04
C GLU A 127 4.31 16.46 4.50
N ALA A 128 3.31 15.57 4.37
CA ALA A 128 3.44 14.16 4.71
C ALA A 128 4.50 13.46 3.86
N LEU A 129 4.55 13.75 2.55
CA LEU A 129 5.55 13.22 1.64
C LEU A 129 6.96 13.66 2.06
N ASN A 130 7.13 14.95 2.36
CA ASN A 130 8.41 15.50 2.82
C ASN A 130 8.85 14.87 4.16
N PHE A 131 7.93 14.77 5.11
CA PHE A 131 8.17 14.14 6.41
C PHE A 131 8.56 12.67 6.28
N ALA A 132 7.77 11.88 5.53
CA ALA A 132 8.00 10.46 5.36
C ALA A 132 9.31 10.20 4.59
N THR A 133 9.57 10.95 3.52
CA THR A 133 10.82 10.85 2.75
C THR A 133 12.04 11.10 3.63
N LYS A 134 12.02 12.15 4.46
CA LYS A 134 13.14 12.47 5.36
C LYS A 134 13.40 11.32 6.35
N ASN A 135 12.35 10.85 7.03
CA ASN A 135 12.49 9.82 8.06
C ASN A 135 12.84 8.44 7.47
N LEU A 136 12.32 8.08 6.30
CA LEU A 136 12.68 6.84 5.59
C LEU A 136 14.14 6.86 5.10
N LYS A 137 14.64 8.00 4.60
CA LYS A 137 16.06 8.14 4.23
C LYS A 137 16.98 7.98 5.44
N SER A 138 16.67 8.63 6.57
CA SER A 138 17.43 8.44 7.81
C SER A 138 17.39 6.99 8.29
N SER A 139 16.23 6.35 8.16
CA SER A 139 15.97 4.95 8.50
C SER A 139 16.72 3.93 7.61
N SER A 140 16.97 4.27 6.34
CA SER A 140 17.75 3.44 5.40
C SER A 140 19.24 3.51 5.70
N ILE A 141 19.74 4.68 6.13
CA ILE A 141 21.14 4.85 6.57
C ILE A 141 21.41 4.14 7.90
N HIS A 142 20.40 4.12 8.79
CA HIS A 142 20.49 3.48 10.10
C HIS A 142 19.35 2.44 10.28
N PRO A 143 19.50 1.23 9.72
CA PRO A 143 18.49 0.18 9.83
C PRO A 143 18.25 -0.18 11.30
N HIS A 144 17.00 -0.35 11.69
CA HIS A 144 16.67 -0.75 13.04
C HIS A 144 16.80 -2.28 13.17
N LYS A 145 17.46 -2.77 14.23
CA LYS A 145 17.74 -4.21 14.41
C LYS A 145 16.47 -5.08 14.52
N ALA A 146 15.35 -4.49 14.91
CA ALA A 146 14.07 -5.19 15.04
C ALA A 146 13.29 -5.30 13.72
N ASP A 147 13.74 -4.61 12.66
CA ASP A 147 13.05 -4.66 11.37
C ASP A 147 13.29 -5.98 10.67
N THR A 148 12.27 -6.45 9.95
CA THR A 148 12.45 -7.58 9.05
C THR A 148 13.33 -7.16 7.88
N ILE A 149 14.16 -8.07 7.39
CA ILE A 149 14.97 -7.86 6.18
C ILE A 149 14.06 -7.48 5.00
N SER A 150 12.86 -8.05 4.93
CA SER A 150 11.85 -7.72 3.92
C SER A 150 11.42 -6.26 3.98
N LEU A 151 11.11 -5.71 5.17
CA LEU A 151 10.69 -4.32 5.31
C LEU A 151 11.80 -3.34 4.86
N GLN A 152 13.05 -3.60 5.24
CA GLN A 152 14.17 -2.74 4.83
C GLN A 152 14.34 -2.74 3.30
N LYS A 153 14.27 -3.90 2.64
CA LYS A 153 14.30 -4.01 1.18
C LYS A 153 13.16 -3.22 0.51
N GLN A 154 11.95 -3.26 1.08
CA GLN A 154 10.80 -2.51 0.57
C GLN A 154 11.00 -0.99 0.69
N ILE A 155 11.55 -0.52 1.83
CA ILE A 155 11.87 0.90 2.03
C ILE A 155 12.91 1.37 1.00
N ASP A 156 14.00 0.62 0.83
CA ASP A 156 15.06 0.97 -0.11
C ASP A 156 14.54 0.98 -1.56
N PHE A 157 13.69 0.01 -1.91
CA PHE A 157 13.03 -0.03 -3.20
C PHE A 157 12.11 1.18 -3.41
N ALA A 158 11.23 1.51 -2.47
CA ALA A 158 10.27 2.61 -2.59
C ALA A 158 10.95 3.99 -2.66
N LEU A 159 12.10 4.17 -1.99
CA LEU A 159 12.91 5.40 -2.07
C LEU A 159 13.62 5.54 -3.42
N ARG A 160 14.02 4.42 -4.03
CA ARG A 160 14.68 4.40 -5.34
C ARG A 160 13.69 4.48 -6.49
N PHE A 161 12.57 3.78 -6.36
CA PHE A 161 11.54 3.60 -7.37
C PHE A 161 10.15 3.77 -6.71
N PRO A 162 9.65 5.02 -6.59
CA PRO A 162 8.33 5.27 -6.01
C PRO A 162 7.26 4.49 -6.79
N ALA A 163 6.46 3.66 -6.10
CA ALA A 163 5.56 2.71 -6.73
C ALA A 163 4.61 3.35 -7.78
N TRP A 164 4.15 4.57 -7.52
CA TRP A 164 3.28 5.32 -8.44
C TRP A 164 3.98 5.80 -9.73
N LYS A 165 5.31 5.88 -9.76
CA LYS A 165 6.11 6.19 -10.95
C LYS A 165 6.61 4.94 -11.67
N CYS A 166 6.42 3.75 -11.07
CA CYS A 166 6.88 2.50 -11.64
C CYS A 166 5.93 2.02 -12.74
N VAL A 167 6.51 1.51 -13.82
CA VAL A 167 5.73 0.72 -14.79
C VAL A 167 5.19 -0.52 -14.05
N PRO A 168 3.87 -0.82 -14.12
CA PRO A 168 3.25 -1.88 -13.32
C PRO A 168 3.96 -3.23 -13.40
N ARG A 169 4.45 -3.62 -14.59
CA ARG A 169 5.18 -4.87 -14.77
C ARG A 169 6.55 -4.90 -14.07
N SER A 170 7.26 -3.77 -14.04
CA SER A 170 8.52 -3.67 -13.28
C SER A 170 8.26 -3.76 -11.78
N LEU A 171 7.22 -3.08 -11.29
CA LEU A 171 6.79 -3.18 -9.89
C LEU A 171 6.43 -4.63 -9.54
N ALA A 172 5.64 -5.31 -10.38
CA ALA A 172 5.23 -6.69 -10.18
C ALA A 172 6.40 -7.67 -10.02
N ARG A 173 7.47 -7.49 -10.80
CA ARG A 173 8.67 -8.33 -10.70
C ARG A 173 9.32 -8.26 -9.32
N HIS A 174 9.42 -7.07 -8.74
CA HIS A 174 9.97 -6.87 -7.41
C HIS A 174 8.99 -7.30 -6.30
N SER A 175 7.70 -7.03 -6.49
CA SER A 175 6.66 -7.46 -5.56
C SER A 175 6.54 -8.99 -5.45
N ILE A 176 6.73 -9.73 -6.54
CA ILE A 176 6.81 -11.21 -6.51
C ILE A 176 7.98 -11.66 -5.63
N ASP A 177 9.15 -11.02 -5.72
CA ASP A 177 10.31 -11.36 -4.90
C ASP A 177 10.03 -11.06 -3.42
N PHE A 178 9.52 -9.87 -3.10
CA PHE A 178 9.16 -9.50 -1.72
C PHE A 178 8.11 -10.43 -1.13
N TYR A 179 7.06 -10.75 -1.89
CA TYR A 179 5.98 -11.63 -1.44
C TYR A 179 6.46 -13.08 -1.26
N SER A 180 7.46 -13.52 -2.02
CA SER A 180 8.04 -14.87 -1.84
C SER A 180 8.81 -15.03 -0.53
N GLU A 181 9.31 -13.93 0.03
CA GLU A 181 10.00 -13.88 1.32
C GLU A 181 9.05 -13.60 2.50
N ASP A 182 7.77 -13.31 2.25
CA ASP A 182 6.78 -13.00 3.27
C ASP A 182 6.34 -14.28 4.01
N ALA A 183 6.37 -14.25 5.35
CA ALA A 183 5.95 -15.37 6.18
C ALA A 183 4.44 -15.68 6.07
N SER A 184 3.64 -14.68 5.69
CA SER A 184 2.18 -14.76 5.51
C SER A 184 1.74 -15.07 4.08
N GLN A 185 2.68 -15.40 3.19
CA GLN A 185 2.39 -15.63 1.78
C GLN A 185 1.38 -16.75 1.54
N ASN A 186 0.45 -16.49 0.62
CA ASN A 186 -0.40 -17.50 0.04
C ASN A 186 0.30 -18.14 -1.17
N GLN A 187 0.72 -19.41 -1.03
CA GLN A 187 1.45 -20.14 -2.07
C GLN A 187 0.69 -20.25 -3.39
N LYS A 188 -0.65 -20.38 -3.36
CA LYS A 188 -1.46 -20.44 -4.59
C LYS A 188 -1.42 -19.10 -5.32
N LEU A 189 -1.54 -18.01 -4.57
CA LEU A 189 -1.48 -16.66 -5.14
C LEU A 189 -0.10 -16.35 -5.73
N LEU A 190 0.97 -16.73 -5.03
CA LEU A 190 2.34 -16.55 -5.53
C LEU A 190 2.58 -17.34 -6.81
N THR A 191 2.16 -18.60 -6.86
CA THR A 191 2.29 -19.44 -8.05
C THR A 191 1.52 -18.84 -9.22
N PHE A 192 0.29 -18.37 -8.99
CA PHE A 192 -0.51 -17.69 -10.01
C PHE A 192 0.19 -16.43 -10.55
N ALA A 193 0.69 -15.57 -9.66
CA ALA A 193 1.41 -14.36 -10.07
C ALA A 193 2.67 -14.66 -10.90
N LYS A 194 3.44 -15.69 -10.53
CA LYS A 194 4.63 -16.11 -11.31
C LYS A 194 4.25 -16.64 -12.69
N MET A 195 3.18 -17.43 -12.78
CA MET A 195 2.69 -17.95 -14.08
C MET A 195 2.21 -16.81 -14.97
N ASP A 196 1.37 -15.91 -14.44
CA ASP A 196 0.89 -14.74 -15.16
C ASP A 196 2.03 -13.89 -15.72
N PHE A 197 2.99 -13.55 -14.85
CA PHE A 197 4.14 -12.74 -15.22
C PHE A 197 4.90 -13.36 -16.41
N ASN A 198 5.14 -14.68 -16.36
CA ASN A 198 5.87 -15.38 -17.41
C ASN A 198 5.09 -15.46 -18.72
N ILE A 199 3.76 -15.65 -18.67
CA ILE A 199 2.90 -15.66 -19.86
C ILE A 199 2.98 -14.32 -20.59
N VAL A 200 2.78 -13.22 -19.86
CA VAL A 200 2.80 -11.88 -20.46
C VAL A 200 4.22 -11.47 -20.89
N GLN A 201 5.26 -11.89 -20.14
CA GLN A 201 6.64 -11.68 -20.57
C GLN A 201 6.97 -12.40 -21.89
N ASN A 202 6.39 -13.60 -22.11
CA ASN A 202 6.56 -14.33 -23.37
C ASN A 202 5.85 -13.63 -24.53
N LEU A 203 4.62 -13.13 -24.30
CA LEU A 203 3.90 -12.33 -25.29
C LEU A 203 4.70 -11.08 -25.70
N HIS A 204 5.22 -10.31 -24.75
CA HIS A 204 6.06 -9.15 -25.05
C HIS A 204 7.31 -9.52 -25.86
N GLN A 205 7.90 -10.70 -25.63
CA GLN A 205 9.06 -11.16 -26.40
C GLN A 205 8.69 -11.48 -27.86
N GLN A 206 7.49 -12.04 -28.08
CA GLN A 206 6.97 -12.28 -29.42
C GLN A 206 6.70 -10.96 -30.16
N GLU A 207 6.00 -10.03 -29.50
CA GLU A 207 5.73 -8.68 -30.06
C GLU A 207 7.03 -7.94 -30.40
N LEU A 208 8.05 -8.02 -29.53
CA LEU A 208 9.37 -7.44 -29.81
C LEU A 208 10.03 -8.09 -31.02
N TYR A 209 9.93 -9.42 -31.17
CA TYR A 209 10.48 -10.12 -32.33
C TYR A 209 9.81 -9.66 -33.64
N GLU A 210 8.49 -9.49 -33.64
CA GLU A 210 7.74 -9.01 -34.81
C GLU A 210 8.06 -7.57 -35.20
N ILE A 211 8.37 -6.70 -34.23
CA ILE A 211 8.70 -5.30 -34.51
C ILE A 211 10.18 -5.11 -34.89
N SER A 212 11.06 -5.99 -34.40
CA SER A 212 12.52 -5.88 -34.58
C SER A 212 13.06 -6.66 -35.78
N GLY A 213 12.27 -7.60 -36.32
CA GLY A 213 12.62 -8.47 -37.46
C GLY A 213 12.11 -7.94 -38.78
#